data_AF-A0A9D8FX72-F1
#
_entry.id   AF-A0A9D8FX72-F1
#
_cell.length_a   1.000
_cell.length_b   1.000
_cell.length_c   1.000
_cell.angle_alpha   90.00
_cell.angle_beta   90.00
_cell.angle_gamma   90.00
#
_symmetry.space_group_name_H-M   'P 1'
#
loop_
_entity.id
_entity.type
_entity.pdbx_description
1 polymer ?
#
loop_
_entity_poly.entity_id
_entity_poly.type
_entity_poly.pdbx_seq_one_letter_code
_entity_poly.pdbx_strand_id
1 'polypeptide(L)'
;MNSLLTLIVDNLIAGDLAHAHSLVEQFPPYYRSRVIDNKGRLWKAGLEDAIDYPISPSLKAALVSALPNGRFQSEAYLEFQRQIEIFHLADENRRLTDYGWMKAVECLPLTEQCKYLSIPLDSIQLKKQNAQVEVDALKFHEKLGWTGVACEGYLFLALLKSLSLTAILQMKREQGETLPTAVIEKNLLEADVIDPKNPDSVSKEARKAVLDSTQNSHTSDIVRNFKRFYAKSMYSAKCPHMTPDLLTSFYSALTPGHFVGLAEFFLENPYGHRNGWPDITLIKGKTIKLIEVKTNDKLRCAQIRAFPRIRAYIPDILVLQVKRIP
;
A
#
# COMPACT_ATOMS: atom_id res chain seq x y z
N MET A 1 -12.88 1.62 5.27
CA MET A 1 -13.34 0.27 5.69
C MET A 1 -14.77 0.08 5.20
N ASN A 2 -15.12 -1.10 4.68
CA ASN A 2 -16.48 -1.43 4.26
C ASN A 2 -17.38 -1.56 5.51
N SER A 3 -18.60 -0.99 5.49
CA SER A 3 -19.55 -1.06 6.61
C SER A 3 -19.85 -2.51 7.05
N LEU A 4 -19.86 -3.45 6.10
CA LEU A 4 -20.05 -4.87 6.38
C LEU A 4 -18.89 -5.46 7.20
N LEU A 5 -17.64 -5.08 6.88
CA LEU A 5 -16.48 -5.57 7.63
C LEU A 5 -16.46 -5.01 9.06
N THR A 6 -16.84 -3.75 9.24
CA THR A 6 -16.99 -3.16 10.58
C THR A 6 -17.98 -3.97 11.41
N LEU A 7 -19.16 -4.29 10.85
CA LEU A 7 -20.15 -5.13 11.53
C LEU A 7 -19.62 -6.53 11.86
N ILE A 8 -18.88 -7.16 10.96
CA ILE A 8 -18.24 -8.46 11.23
C ILE A 8 -17.32 -8.34 12.44
N VAL A 9 -16.43 -7.36 12.45
CA VAL A 9 -15.47 -7.16 13.54
C VAL A 9 -16.17 -6.83 14.86
N ASP A 10 -17.22 -6.00 14.85
CA ASP A 10 -18.03 -5.70 16.04
C ASP A 10 -18.61 -6.99 16.65
N ASN A 11 -19.17 -7.86 15.82
CA ASN A 11 -19.72 -9.15 16.27
C ASN A 11 -18.64 -10.10 16.77
N LEU A 12 -17.50 -10.15 16.08
CA LEU A 12 -16.34 -10.92 16.54
C LEU A 12 -15.87 -10.46 17.92
N ILE A 13 -15.83 -9.15 18.18
CA ILE A 13 -15.46 -8.58 19.49
C ILE A 13 -16.53 -8.91 20.54
N ALA A 14 -17.81 -8.85 20.18
CA ALA A 14 -18.92 -9.02 21.12
C ALA A 14 -19.09 -10.45 21.63
N GLY A 15 -18.77 -11.48 20.84
CA GLY A 15 -19.23 -12.84 21.18
C GLY A 15 -19.74 -13.63 20.01
N ASP A 16 -20.34 -12.92 19.06
CA ASP A 16 -21.32 -13.49 18.15
C ASP A 16 -20.67 -14.01 16.87
N LEU A 17 -19.98 -15.14 17.00
CA LEU A 17 -19.36 -15.82 15.88
C LEU A 17 -20.38 -16.24 14.81
N ALA A 18 -21.57 -16.67 15.23
CA ALA A 18 -22.61 -17.12 14.31
C ALA A 18 -23.08 -15.97 13.40
N HIS A 19 -23.34 -14.80 13.98
CA HIS A 19 -23.74 -13.62 13.20
C HIS A 19 -22.58 -13.09 12.35
N ALA A 20 -21.35 -13.07 12.87
CA ALA A 20 -20.17 -12.71 12.08
C ALA A 20 -20.01 -13.60 10.83
N HIS A 21 -20.17 -14.92 10.97
CA HIS A 21 -20.16 -15.85 9.82
C HIS A 21 -21.32 -15.59 8.85
N SER A 22 -22.53 -15.31 9.35
CA SER A 22 -23.67 -14.95 8.49
C SER A 22 -23.43 -13.69 7.66
N LEU A 23 -22.78 -12.67 8.25
CA LEU A 23 -22.40 -11.45 7.53
C LEU A 23 -21.34 -11.73 6.46
N VAL A 24 -20.41 -12.65 6.72
CA VAL A 24 -19.38 -13.05 5.74
C VAL A 24 -19.99 -13.66 4.47
N GLU A 25 -21.11 -14.37 4.57
CA GLU A 25 -21.80 -14.95 3.41
C GLU A 25 -22.31 -13.91 2.39
N GLN A 26 -22.38 -12.63 2.79
CA GLN A 26 -22.75 -11.54 1.88
C GLN A 26 -21.62 -11.14 0.93
N PHE A 27 -20.37 -11.53 1.22
CA PHE A 27 -19.27 -11.33 0.29
C PHE A 27 -19.33 -12.32 -0.89
N PRO A 28 -18.70 -11.99 -2.04
CA PRO A 28 -18.54 -12.93 -3.14
C PRO A 28 -17.91 -14.25 -2.67
N PRO A 29 -18.31 -15.41 -3.22
CA PRO A 29 -17.86 -16.72 -2.73
C PRO A 29 -16.34 -16.86 -2.60
N TYR A 30 -15.58 -16.29 -3.54
CA TYR A 30 -14.11 -16.32 -3.50
C TYR A 30 -13.50 -15.52 -2.35
N TYR A 31 -14.26 -14.62 -1.71
CA TYR A 31 -13.80 -13.74 -0.63
C TYR A 31 -14.17 -14.28 0.76
N ARG A 32 -15.26 -15.04 0.88
CA ARG A 32 -15.85 -15.49 2.17
C ARG A 32 -14.84 -16.17 3.10
N SER A 33 -14.14 -17.18 2.59
CA SER A 33 -13.16 -17.97 3.34
C SER A 33 -11.88 -17.20 3.72
N ARG A 34 -11.80 -15.92 3.36
CA ARG A 34 -10.61 -15.07 3.53
C ARG A 34 -10.81 -13.93 4.50
N VAL A 35 -12.04 -13.73 4.98
CA VAL A 35 -12.38 -12.67 5.93
C VAL A 35 -12.15 -13.14 7.35
N ILE A 36 -12.72 -14.29 7.73
CA ILE A 36 -12.55 -14.90 9.05
C ILE A 36 -12.27 -16.40 8.94
N ASP A 37 -11.47 -16.93 9.85
CA ASP A 37 -11.25 -18.38 9.99
C ASP A 37 -12.35 -19.05 10.84
N ASN A 38 -12.26 -20.38 10.97
CA ASN A 38 -13.21 -21.17 11.77
C ASN A 38 -13.15 -20.90 13.29
N LYS A 39 -12.15 -20.14 13.75
CA LYS A 39 -12.01 -19.72 15.15
C LYS A 39 -12.50 -18.27 15.35
N GLY A 40 -13.03 -17.62 14.32
CA GLY A 40 -13.47 -16.23 14.39
C GLY A 40 -12.32 -15.23 14.43
N ARG A 41 -11.14 -15.59 13.94
CA ARG A 41 -10.02 -14.65 13.77
C ARG A 41 -10.06 -14.08 12.37
N LEU A 42 -9.65 -12.82 12.21
CA LEU A 42 -9.54 -12.26 10.87
C LEU A 42 -8.44 -13.00 10.11
N TRP A 43 -8.76 -13.44 8.89
CA TRP A 43 -7.79 -14.05 7.99
C TRP A 43 -7.20 -13.02 7.04
N LYS A 44 -6.16 -13.38 6.27
CA LYS A 44 -5.31 -12.49 5.45
C LYS A 44 -6.04 -11.25 4.88
N ALA A 45 -7.12 -11.43 4.11
CA ALA A 45 -7.85 -10.32 3.51
C ALA A 45 -8.66 -9.50 4.52
N GLY A 46 -9.30 -10.18 5.49
CA GLY A 46 -9.98 -9.53 6.61
C GLY A 46 -9.04 -8.67 7.47
N LEU A 47 -7.81 -9.13 7.74
CA LEU A 47 -6.79 -8.37 8.48
C LEU A 47 -6.35 -7.13 7.71
N GLU A 48 -6.08 -7.27 6.41
CA GLU A 48 -5.69 -6.15 5.54
C GLU A 48 -6.78 -5.09 5.46
N ASP A 49 -8.04 -5.50 5.30
CA ASP A 49 -9.15 -4.55 5.20
C ASP A 49 -9.55 -3.95 6.56
N ALA A 50 -9.32 -4.68 7.66
CA ALA A 50 -9.56 -4.21 9.02
C ALA A 50 -8.33 -3.51 9.63
N ILE A 51 -7.27 -3.28 8.84
CA ILE A 51 -6.03 -2.69 9.34
C ILE A 51 -6.22 -1.29 9.91
N ASP A 52 -7.28 -0.58 9.54
CA ASP A 52 -7.64 0.75 10.06
C ASP A 52 -8.77 0.68 11.11
N TYR A 53 -9.15 -0.52 11.58
CA TYR A 53 -10.21 -0.66 12.57
C TYR A 53 -9.87 0.06 13.88
N PRO A 54 -10.80 0.85 14.44
CA PRO A 54 -10.55 1.60 15.66
C PRO A 54 -10.52 0.68 16.88
N ILE A 55 -9.41 0.70 17.60
CA ILE A 55 -9.28 0.00 18.89
C ILE A 55 -9.54 0.94 20.07
N SER A 56 -9.92 0.37 21.22
CA SER A 56 -10.24 1.13 22.43
C SER A 56 -9.04 1.94 22.95
N PRO A 57 -9.23 3.08 23.62
CA PRO A 57 -8.12 3.85 24.21
C PRO A 57 -7.22 3.02 25.14
N SER A 58 -7.82 2.12 25.93
CA SER A 58 -7.07 1.23 26.84
C SER A 58 -6.19 0.24 26.09
N LEU A 59 -6.70 -0.37 25.01
CA LEU A 59 -5.89 -1.25 24.16
C LEU A 59 -4.77 -0.48 23.43
N LYS A 60 -5.03 0.77 22.99
CA LYS A 60 -3.97 1.64 22.45
C LYS A 60 -2.85 1.86 23.47
N ALA A 61 -3.19 2.17 24.71
CA ALA A 61 -2.22 2.36 25.78
C ALA A 61 -1.42 1.07 26.06
N ALA A 62 -2.09 -0.08 26.09
CA ALA A 62 -1.45 -1.39 26.24
C ALA A 62 -0.45 -1.70 25.12
N LEU A 63 -0.84 -1.45 23.86
CA LEU A 63 0.02 -1.61 22.69
C LEU A 63 1.26 -0.72 22.74
N VAL A 64 1.07 0.57 23.06
CA VAL A 64 2.20 1.52 23.20
C VAL A 64 3.15 1.09 24.31
N SER A 65 2.62 0.63 25.45
CA SER A 65 3.43 0.09 26.56
C SER A 65 4.21 -1.18 26.18
N ALA A 66 3.70 -1.96 25.23
CA ALA A 66 4.35 -3.18 24.74
C ALA A 66 5.54 -2.90 23.79
N LEU A 67 5.61 -1.73 23.14
CA LEU A 67 6.62 -1.42 22.12
C LEU A 67 8.08 -1.57 22.60
N PRO A 68 8.49 -1.03 23.76
CA PRO A 68 9.90 -1.05 24.16
C PRO A 68 10.45 -2.48 24.35
N ASN A 69 9.60 -3.41 24.78
CA ASN A 69 9.98 -4.80 25.08
C ASN A 69 9.45 -5.79 24.03
N GLY A 70 8.74 -5.30 23.00
CA GLY A 70 8.08 -6.12 21.98
C GLY A 70 7.06 -7.12 22.55
N ARG A 71 6.46 -6.85 23.72
CA ARG A 71 5.62 -7.83 24.43
C ARG A 71 4.56 -7.17 25.31
N PHE A 72 3.35 -7.71 25.30
CA PHE A 72 2.29 -7.32 26.24
C PHE A 72 2.60 -7.77 27.68
N GLN A 73 2.22 -6.91 28.63
CA GLN A 73 2.16 -7.29 30.05
C GLN A 73 1.05 -8.32 30.28
N SER A 74 1.21 -9.20 31.27
CA SER A 74 0.27 -10.30 31.55
C SER A 74 -1.17 -9.82 31.72
N GLU A 75 -1.36 -8.79 32.55
CA GLU A 75 -2.69 -8.25 32.87
C GLU A 75 -3.38 -7.67 31.63
N ALA A 76 -2.67 -6.81 30.89
CA ALA A 76 -3.19 -6.21 29.66
C ALA A 76 -3.48 -7.25 28.57
N TYR A 77 -2.67 -8.31 28.47
CA TYR A 77 -2.92 -9.39 27.52
C TYR A 77 -4.23 -10.12 27.84
N LEU A 78 -4.49 -10.43 29.12
CA LEU A 78 -5.72 -11.09 29.54
C LEU A 78 -6.95 -10.19 29.38
N GLU A 79 -6.82 -8.90 29.70
CA GLU A 79 -7.91 -7.92 29.53
C GLU A 79 -8.36 -7.81 28.07
N PHE A 80 -7.42 -7.78 27.12
CA PHE A 80 -7.71 -7.58 25.69
C PHE A 80 -7.55 -8.85 24.85
N GLN A 81 -7.50 -10.03 25.47
CA GLN A 81 -7.14 -11.29 24.81
C GLN A 81 -7.90 -11.50 23.50
N ARG A 82 -9.21 -11.28 23.52
CA ARG A 82 -10.07 -11.46 22.35
C ARG A 82 -9.70 -10.55 21.19
N GLN A 83 -9.46 -9.26 21.45
CA GLN A 83 -9.07 -8.31 20.40
C GLN A 83 -7.67 -8.62 19.88
N ILE A 84 -6.75 -8.98 20.78
CA ILE A 84 -5.41 -9.42 20.43
C ILE A 84 -5.46 -10.63 19.48
N GLU A 85 -6.31 -11.61 19.79
CA GLU A 85 -6.50 -12.81 18.97
C GLU A 85 -7.22 -12.54 17.65
N ILE A 86 -8.24 -11.68 17.62
CA ILE A 86 -8.98 -11.33 16.39
C ILE A 86 -8.07 -10.65 15.37
N PHE A 87 -7.27 -9.68 15.81
CA PHE A 87 -6.41 -8.86 14.96
C PHE A 87 -4.97 -9.38 14.85
N HIS A 88 -4.68 -10.54 15.43
CA HIS A 88 -3.34 -11.12 15.48
C HIS A 88 -2.30 -10.14 16.03
N LEU A 89 -2.61 -9.38 17.09
CA LEU A 89 -1.70 -8.35 17.62
C LEU A 89 -0.52 -8.94 18.40
N ALA A 90 -0.65 -10.15 18.92
CA ALA A 90 0.45 -10.84 19.59
C ALA A 90 0.39 -12.36 19.35
N ASP A 91 1.55 -13.00 19.49
CA ASP A 91 1.65 -14.46 19.49
C ASP A 91 1.24 -15.06 20.85
N GLU A 92 1.26 -16.40 20.94
CA GLU A 92 0.99 -17.15 22.17
C GLU A 92 1.96 -16.83 23.31
N ASN A 93 3.15 -16.31 22.98
CA ASN A 93 4.14 -15.83 23.94
C ASN A 93 3.93 -14.36 24.27
N ARG A 94 2.82 -13.73 23.84
CA ARG A 94 2.48 -12.31 24.06
C ARG A 94 3.42 -11.34 23.37
N ARG A 95 4.30 -11.81 22.48
CA ARG A 95 5.17 -10.95 21.68
C ARG A 95 4.34 -10.28 20.61
N LEU A 96 4.60 -9.01 20.36
CA LEU A 96 3.96 -8.29 19.25
C LEU A 96 4.29 -9.01 17.94
N THR A 97 3.25 -9.28 17.14
CA THR A 97 3.45 -9.66 15.74
C THR A 97 3.79 -8.41 14.92
N ASP A 98 4.08 -8.57 13.63
CA ASP A 98 4.21 -7.42 12.73
C ASP A 98 2.95 -6.53 12.75
N TYR A 99 1.75 -7.13 12.78
CA TYR A 99 0.49 -6.39 12.88
C TYR A 99 0.35 -5.66 14.22
N GLY A 100 0.70 -6.32 15.33
CA GLY A 100 0.73 -5.70 16.65
C GLY A 100 1.68 -4.52 16.72
N TRP A 101 2.89 -4.69 16.18
CA TRP A 101 3.89 -3.63 16.12
C TRP A 101 3.40 -2.45 15.29
N MET A 102 2.87 -2.69 14.08
CA MET A 102 2.33 -1.65 13.21
C MET A 102 1.22 -0.86 13.91
N LYS A 103 0.28 -1.56 14.57
CA LYS A 103 -0.81 -0.95 15.32
C LYS A 103 -0.32 -0.16 16.52
N ALA A 104 0.69 -0.65 17.21
CA ALA A 104 1.28 0.06 18.34
C ALA A 104 1.99 1.35 17.88
N VAL A 105 2.76 1.30 16.79
CA VAL A 105 3.36 2.50 16.20
C VAL A 105 2.29 3.48 15.71
N GLU A 106 1.21 3.00 15.08
CA GLU A 106 0.09 3.84 14.65
C GLU A 106 -0.49 4.65 15.82
N CYS A 107 -0.47 4.12 17.05
CA CYS A 107 -0.99 4.79 18.23
C CYS A 107 -0.14 6.00 18.70
N LEU A 108 1.12 6.09 18.28
CA LEU A 108 2.04 7.15 18.67
C LEU A 108 1.75 8.50 17.96
N PRO A 109 2.21 9.63 18.51
CA PRO A 109 2.29 10.91 17.78
C PRO A 109 3.20 10.80 16.54
N LEU A 110 2.96 11.64 15.52
CA LEU A 110 3.70 11.60 14.24
C LEU A 110 5.23 11.66 14.42
N THR A 111 5.71 12.50 15.34
CA THR A 111 7.15 12.63 15.65
C THR A 111 7.76 11.31 16.12
N GLU A 112 7.06 10.60 17.00
CA GLU A 112 7.51 9.30 17.52
C GLU A 112 7.36 8.20 16.47
N GLN A 113 6.29 8.21 15.65
CA GLN A 113 6.16 7.30 14.51
C GLN A 113 7.38 7.39 13.57
N CYS A 114 7.77 8.62 13.21
CA CYS A 114 8.91 8.87 12.33
C CYS A 114 10.21 8.36 12.96
N LYS A 115 10.41 8.53 14.28
CA LYS A 115 11.56 7.97 15.00
C LYS A 115 11.60 6.44 14.93
N TYR A 116 10.48 5.77 15.22
CA TYR A 116 10.39 4.30 15.15
C TYR A 116 10.67 3.76 13.74
N LEU A 117 10.25 4.49 12.71
CA LEU A 117 10.50 4.14 11.30
C LEU A 117 11.87 4.62 10.80
N SER A 118 12.60 5.38 11.61
CA SER A 118 13.83 6.07 11.22
C SER A 118 13.67 6.96 9.98
N ILE A 119 12.49 7.58 9.80
CA ILE A 119 12.15 8.44 8.67
C ILE A 119 12.32 9.91 9.07
N PRO A 120 13.00 10.74 8.26
CA PRO A 120 13.06 12.18 8.50
C PRO A 120 11.67 12.82 8.56
N LEU A 121 11.51 13.77 9.48
CA LEU A 121 10.31 14.60 9.61
C LEU A 121 10.71 16.06 9.46
N ASP A 122 10.26 16.69 8.39
CA ASP A 122 10.44 18.12 8.15
C ASP A 122 9.12 18.86 8.36
N SER A 123 9.21 20.18 8.56
CA SER A 123 8.05 21.04 8.72
C SER A 123 8.17 22.31 7.90
N ILE A 124 7.12 22.66 7.16
CA ILE A 124 7.06 23.88 6.35
C ILE A 124 5.73 24.60 6.50
N GLN A 125 5.73 25.90 6.17
CA GLN A 125 4.51 26.70 6.06
C GLN A 125 4.23 27.00 4.60
N LEU A 126 3.02 26.71 4.14
CA LEU A 126 2.60 26.94 2.75
C LEU A 126 1.33 27.78 2.71
N LYS A 127 1.26 28.75 1.79
CA LYS A 127 0.01 29.46 1.49
C LYS A 127 -0.97 28.48 0.84
N LYS A 128 -2.24 28.53 1.27
CA LYS A 128 -3.32 27.74 0.67
C LYS A 128 -3.64 28.24 -0.74
N GLN A 129 -3.14 27.52 -1.76
CA GLN A 129 -3.39 27.88 -3.17
C GLN A 129 -4.28 26.87 -3.89
N ASN A 130 -4.26 25.60 -3.48
CA ASN A 130 -5.03 24.54 -4.10
C ASN A 130 -5.97 23.87 -3.08
N ALA A 131 -6.91 23.04 -3.52
CA ALA A 131 -7.79 22.31 -2.61
C ALA A 131 -6.98 21.34 -1.72
N GLN A 132 -6.15 20.52 -2.38
CA GLN A 132 -5.30 19.50 -1.79
C GLN A 132 -3.96 20.08 -1.34
N VAL A 133 -3.47 19.65 -0.16
CA VAL A 133 -2.21 20.15 0.43
C VAL A 133 -0.99 19.57 -0.27
N GLU A 134 -1.14 18.36 -0.82
CA GLU A 134 -0.17 17.62 -1.59
C GLU A 134 0.18 18.37 -2.88
N VAL A 135 -0.80 19.04 -3.50
CA VAL A 135 -0.58 19.89 -4.68
C VAL A 135 0.20 21.15 -4.32
N ASP A 136 -0.11 21.78 -3.17
CA ASP A 136 0.66 22.94 -2.68
C ASP A 136 2.13 22.52 -2.38
N ALA A 137 2.32 21.35 -1.76
CA ALA A 137 3.64 20.78 -1.45
C ALA A 137 4.42 20.37 -2.71
N LEU A 138 3.77 19.80 -3.73
CA LEU A 138 4.38 19.51 -5.02
C LEU A 138 4.88 20.80 -5.67
N LYS A 139 4.02 21.83 -5.78
CA LYS A 139 4.39 23.15 -6.35
C LYS A 139 5.53 23.83 -5.61
N PHE A 140 5.63 23.62 -4.29
CA PHE A 140 6.77 24.10 -3.51
C PHE A 140 8.07 23.42 -3.97
N HIS A 141 8.07 22.09 -4.15
CA HIS A 141 9.24 21.36 -4.62
C HIS A 141 9.57 21.64 -6.10
N GLU A 142 8.56 21.86 -6.95
CA GLU A 142 8.77 22.27 -8.34
C GLU A 142 9.56 23.58 -8.44
N LYS A 143 9.29 24.56 -7.56
CA LYS A 143 10.09 25.80 -7.47
C LYS A 143 11.54 25.57 -7.04
N LEU A 144 11.83 24.44 -6.39
CA LEU A 144 13.19 24.02 -6.01
C LEU A 144 13.88 23.18 -7.11
N GLY A 145 13.24 23.06 -8.29
CA GLY A 145 13.76 22.36 -9.45
C GLY A 145 13.55 20.85 -9.40
N TRP A 146 12.57 20.37 -8.65
CA TRP A 146 12.09 18.98 -8.74
C TRP A 146 11.00 18.87 -9.80
N THR A 147 10.86 17.68 -10.39
CA THR A 147 9.71 17.33 -11.23
C THR A 147 9.03 16.12 -10.61
N GLY A 148 7.70 16.01 -10.67
CA GLY A 148 7.04 14.86 -10.07
C GLY A 148 5.52 14.90 -10.16
N VAL A 149 4.88 14.05 -9.37
CA VAL A 149 3.42 13.92 -9.29
C VAL A 149 2.98 13.69 -7.85
N ALA A 150 1.80 14.21 -7.51
CA ALA A 150 1.09 13.95 -6.27
C ALA A 150 -0.03 12.95 -6.56
N CYS A 151 0.30 11.66 -6.62
CA CYS A 151 -0.65 10.61 -6.95
C CYS A 151 -0.30 9.27 -6.31
N GLU A 152 0.22 9.29 -5.08
CA GLU A 152 0.58 8.10 -4.32
C GLU A 152 1.49 7.15 -5.14
N GLY A 153 1.26 5.84 -5.05
CA GLY A 153 2.02 4.81 -5.76
C GLY A 153 1.66 4.63 -7.23
N TYR A 154 0.67 5.36 -7.76
CA TYR A 154 0.16 5.12 -9.12
C TYR A 154 1.23 5.32 -10.20
N LEU A 155 2.20 6.20 -9.98
CA LEU A 155 3.35 6.37 -10.88
C LEU A 155 4.16 5.06 -11.01
N PHE A 156 4.56 4.45 -9.90
CA PHE A 156 5.35 3.23 -9.93
C PHE A 156 4.55 2.05 -10.48
N LEU A 157 3.26 1.96 -10.12
CA LEU A 157 2.39 0.91 -10.67
C LEU A 157 2.20 1.05 -12.18
N ALA A 158 2.01 2.27 -12.68
CA ALA A 158 1.94 2.54 -14.12
C ALA A 158 3.27 2.25 -14.82
N LEU A 159 4.41 2.54 -14.17
CA LEU A 159 5.73 2.24 -14.71
C LEU A 159 5.97 0.74 -14.79
N LEU A 160 5.68 -0.02 -13.71
CA LEU A 160 5.75 -1.48 -13.70
C LEU A 160 4.84 -2.09 -14.77
N LYS A 161 3.61 -1.59 -14.92
CA LYS A 161 2.71 -2.03 -15.99
C LYS A 161 3.25 -1.71 -17.37
N SER A 162 3.84 -0.52 -17.55
CA SER A 162 4.46 -0.13 -18.82
C SER A 162 5.60 -1.08 -19.20
N LEU A 163 6.39 -1.52 -18.23
CA LEU A 163 7.48 -2.49 -18.44
C LEU A 163 6.91 -3.89 -18.79
N SER A 164 5.88 -4.35 -18.07
CA SER A 164 5.44 -5.76 -18.14
C SER A 164 4.27 -6.06 -19.08
N LEU A 165 3.55 -5.05 -19.58
CA LEU A 165 2.29 -5.26 -20.31
C LEU A 165 2.43 -6.22 -21.50
N THR A 166 3.49 -6.10 -22.30
CA THR A 166 3.69 -7.00 -23.46
C THR A 166 3.85 -8.45 -23.01
N ALA A 167 4.65 -8.69 -21.96
CA ALA A 167 4.89 -10.03 -21.43
C ALA A 167 3.62 -10.63 -20.81
N ILE A 168 2.84 -9.82 -20.07
CA ILE A 168 1.55 -10.24 -19.50
C ILE A 168 0.57 -10.62 -20.61
N LEU A 169 0.47 -9.80 -21.67
CA LEU A 169 -0.41 -10.10 -22.81
C LEU A 169 0.01 -11.37 -23.54
N GLN A 170 1.31 -11.59 -23.71
CA GLN A 170 1.83 -12.81 -24.33
C GLN A 170 1.51 -14.04 -23.48
N MET A 171 1.80 -13.99 -22.18
CA MET A 171 1.50 -15.05 -21.23
C MET A 171 0.01 -15.44 -21.24
N LYS A 172 -0.90 -14.45 -21.19
CA LYS A 172 -2.35 -14.74 -21.20
C LYS A 172 -2.79 -15.41 -22.50
N ARG A 173 -2.22 -15.01 -23.65
CA ARG A 173 -2.48 -15.68 -24.93
C ARG A 173 -2.00 -17.13 -24.94
N GLU A 174 -0.81 -17.40 -24.41
CA GLU A 174 -0.24 -18.75 -24.31
C GLU A 174 -1.05 -19.66 -23.37
N GLN A 175 -1.65 -19.09 -22.34
CA GLN A 175 -2.55 -19.80 -21.41
C GLN A 175 -3.96 -20.03 -21.99
N GLY A 176 -4.24 -19.58 -23.21
CA GLY A 176 -5.55 -19.69 -23.83
C GLY A 176 -6.61 -18.81 -23.15
N GLU A 177 -6.21 -17.81 -22.36
CA GLU A 177 -7.17 -16.86 -21.80
C GLU A 177 -7.80 -16.03 -22.92
N THR A 178 -9.13 -16.01 -22.95
CA THR A 178 -9.92 -15.30 -23.96
C THR A 178 -10.22 -13.85 -23.58
N LEU A 179 -9.68 -13.35 -22.45
CA LEU A 179 -9.89 -11.96 -22.06
C LEU A 179 -9.42 -11.04 -23.20
N PRO A 180 -10.32 -10.19 -23.74
CA PRO A 180 -9.93 -9.29 -24.80
C PRO A 180 -8.76 -8.41 -24.34
N THR A 181 -7.78 -8.16 -25.20
CA THR A 181 -6.67 -7.23 -24.92
C THR A 181 -7.18 -5.89 -24.38
N ALA A 182 -8.34 -5.44 -24.86
CA ALA A 182 -9.00 -4.22 -24.38
C ALA A 182 -9.40 -4.25 -22.89
N VAL A 183 -9.62 -5.42 -22.28
CA VAL A 183 -9.90 -5.56 -20.84
C VAL A 183 -8.60 -5.37 -20.05
N ILE A 184 -7.53 -6.05 -20.44
CA ILE A 184 -6.20 -5.96 -19.79
C ILE A 184 -5.65 -4.52 -19.86
N GLU A 185 -5.87 -3.83 -20.99
CA GLU A 185 -5.51 -2.42 -21.14
C GLU A 185 -6.32 -1.47 -20.24
N LYS A 186 -7.50 -1.88 -19.73
CA LYS A 186 -8.31 -1.07 -18.80
C LYS A 186 -7.99 -1.35 -17.33
N ASN A 187 -7.50 -2.54 -17.03
CA ASN A 187 -7.18 -2.97 -15.67
C ASN A 187 -6.05 -2.12 -15.05
N LEU A 188 -5.99 -2.12 -13.72
CA LEU A 188 -4.76 -1.78 -12.99
C LEU A 188 -3.86 -3.03 -12.93
N LEU A 189 -2.56 -2.84 -12.68
CA LEU A 189 -1.59 -3.95 -12.69
C LEU A 189 -1.98 -5.07 -11.72
N GLU A 190 -2.56 -4.75 -10.56
CA GLU A 190 -2.93 -5.77 -9.56
C GLU A 190 -3.93 -6.77 -10.11
N ALA A 191 -4.88 -6.36 -10.94
CA ALA A 191 -5.86 -7.27 -11.52
C ALA A 191 -5.27 -8.19 -12.60
N ASP A 192 -4.18 -7.78 -13.23
CA ASP A 192 -3.56 -8.53 -14.33
C ASP A 192 -2.60 -9.64 -13.85
N VAL A 193 -2.10 -9.54 -12.62
CA VAL A 193 -1.08 -10.45 -12.06
C VAL A 193 -1.65 -11.50 -11.10
N ILE A 194 -2.88 -11.32 -10.66
CA ILE A 194 -3.54 -12.19 -9.69
C ILE A 194 -3.96 -13.52 -10.35
N ASP A 195 -3.74 -14.63 -9.65
CA ASP A 195 -4.20 -15.94 -10.10
C ASP A 195 -5.74 -16.01 -10.01
N PRO A 196 -6.45 -16.24 -11.13
CA PRO A 196 -7.90 -16.34 -11.13
C PRO A 196 -8.43 -17.52 -10.30
N LYS A 197 -7.63 -18.58 -10.13
CA LYS A 197 -7.97 -19.74 -9.27
C LYS A 197 -7.65 -19.49 -7.81
N ASN A 198 -6.70 -18.61 -7.53
CA ASN A 198 -6.34 -18.21 -6.17
C ASN A 198 -6.09 -16.69 -6.07
N PRO A 199 -7.17 -15.89 -5.89
CA PRO A 199 -7.04 -14.44 -5.88
C PRO A 199 -6.18 -13.83 -4.74
N ASP A 200 -5.66 -14.63 -3.81
CA ASP A 200 -4.72 -14.19 -2.76
C ASP A 200 -3.25 -14.34 -3.15
N SER A 201 -3.02 -14.86 -4.36
CA SER A 201 -1.71 -15.17 -4.89
C SER A 201 -1.54 -14.57 -6.27
N VAL A 202 -0.30 -14.21 -6.56
CA VAL A 202 0.14 -13.85 -7.90
C VAL A 202 0.44 -15.13 -8.67
N SER A 203 -0.03 -15.24 -9.91
CA SER A 203 0.34 -16.35 -10.80
C SER A 203 1.85 -16.43 -10.94
N LYS A 204 2.42 -17.64 -10.90
CA LYS A 204 3.87 -17.83 -11.06
C LYS A 204 4.37 -17.28 -12.39
N GLU A 205 3.58 -17.47 -13.44
CA GLU A 205 3.83 -16.99 -14.79
C GLU A 205 3.74 -15.46 -14.85
N ALA A 206 2.73 -14.86 -14.20
CA ALA A 206 2.60 -13.40 -14.15
C ALA A 206 3.74 -12.76 -13.35
N ARG A 207 4.13 -13.37 -12.22
CA ARG A 207 5.32 -12.96 -11.44
C ARG A 207 6.56 -12.98 -12.32
N LYS A 208 6.79 -14.09 -13.02
CA LYS A 208 7.93 -14.23 -13.93
C LYS A 208 7.91 -13.17 -15.03
N ALA A 209 6.76 -12.99 -15.68
CA ALA A 209 6.59 -12.00 -16.75
C ALA A 209 6.91 -10.58 -16.28
N VAL A 210 6.47 -10.19 -15.09
CA VAL A 210 6.79 -8.87 -14.52
C VAL A 210 8.28 -8.75 -14.20
N LEU A 211 8.85 -9.70 -13.45
CA LEU A 211 10.25 -9.63 -13.01
C LEU A 211 11.22 -9.66 -14.20
N ASP A 212 11.03 -10.56 -15.17
CA ASP A 212 11.87 -10.61 -16.37
C ASP A 212 11.78 -9.30 -17.17
N SER A 213 10.59 -8.71 -17.27
CA SER A 213 10.40 -7.46 -18.01
C SER A 213 11.11 -6.29 -17.33
N THR A 214 11.13 -6.24 -16.00
CA THR A 214 11.84 -5.17 -15.27
C THR A 214 13.36 -5.16 -15.52
N GLN A 215 13.93 -6.30 -15.90
CA GLN A 215 15.36 -6.43 -16.18
C GLN A 215 15.73 -6.13 -17.64
N ASN A 216 14.81 -6.39 -18.58
CA ASN A 216 15.13 -6.44 -20.01
C ASN A 216 14.40 -5.40 -20.88
N SER A 217 13.48 -4.62 -20.31
CA SER A 217 12.72 -3.62 -21.08
C SER A 217 13.58 -2.43 -21.48
N HIS A 218 13.17 -1.75 -22.56
CA HIS A 218 13.75 -0.48 -23.00
C HIS A 218 12.77 0.69 -22.82
N THR A 219 13.31 1.91 -22.84
CA THR A 219 12.51 3.15 -22.78
C THR A 219 11.41 3.20 -23.85
N SER A 220 11.65 2.65 -25.02
CA SER A 220 10.66 2.55 -26.12
C SER A 220 9.47 1.66 -25.74
N ASP A 221 9.67 0.60 -24.97
CA ASP A 221 8.60 -0.27 -24.49
C ASP A 221 7.68 0.46 -23.52
N ILE A 222 8.27 1.29 -22.65
CA ILE A 222 7.53 2.11 -21.68
C ILE A 222 6.57 3.05 -22.41
N VAL A 223 7.09 3.84 -23.37
CA VAL A 223 6.28 4.80 -24.12
C VAL A 223 5.19 4.09 -24.92
N ARG A 224 5.53 2.98 -25.60
CA ARG A 224 4.57 2.20 -26.39
C ARG A 224 3.46 1.65 -25.51
N ASN A 225 3.80 1.00 -24.40
CA ASN A 225 2.83 0.32 -23.55
C ASN A 225 1.99 1.32 -22.75
N PHE A 226 2.58 2.40 -22.23
CA PHE A 226 1.86 3.47 -21.54
C PHE A 226 0.74 4.04 -22.41
N LYS A 227 1.02 4.35 -23.68
CA LYS A 227 0.03 4.86 -24.64
C LYS A 227 -1.14 3.91 -24.88
N ARG A 228 -0.96 2.60 -24.67
CA ARG A 228 -2.01 1.60 -24.88
C ARG A 228 -3.04 1.58 -23.74
N PHE A 229 -2.58 1.66 -22.49
CA PHE A 229 -3.43 1.46 -21.33
C PHE A 229 -3.85 2.76 -20.63
N TYR A 230 -3.01 3.80 -20.61
CA TYR A 230 -3.19 4.92 -19.68
C TYR A 230 -4.54 5.62 -19.85
N ALA A 231 -4.87 6.07 -21.07
CA ALA A 231 -6.12 6.79 -21.35
C ALA A 231 -7.40 5.94 -21.16
N LYS A 232 -7.28 4.62 -21.11
CA LYS A 232 -8.42 3.69 -20.99
C LYS A 232 -8.59 3.15 -19.57
N SER A 233 -7.61 3.37 -18.70
CA SER A 233 -7.52 2.76 -17.38
C SER A 233 -7.71 3.80 -16.28
N MET A 234 -7.92 3.29 -15.06
CA MET A 234 -8.05 4.10 -13.84
C MET A 234 -6.81 4.96 -13.56
N TYR A 235 -5.64 4.65 -14.15
CA TYR A 235 -4.44 5.48 -14.00
C TYR A 235 -4.66 6.92 -14.47
N SER A 236 -5.39 7.14 -15.58
CA SER A 236 -5.68 8.50 -16.08
C SER A 236 -6.54 9.33 -15.14
N ALA A 237 -7.48 8.70 -14.44
CA ALA A 237 -8.32 9.36 -13.45
C ALA A 237 -7.57 9.61 -12.13
N LYS A 238 -6.69 8.68 -11.73
CA LYS A 238 -5.98 8.71 -10.45
C LYS A 238 -4.71 9.57 -10.48
N CYS A 239 -4.07 9.70 -11.63
CA CYS A 239 -2.84 10.45 -11.79
C CYS A 239 -2.81 11.19 -13.14
N PRO A 240 -3.70 12.19 -13.35
CA PRO A 240 -3.96 12.77 -14.67
C PRO A 240 -2.77 13.46 -15.35
N HIS A 241 -1.77 13.89 -14.56
CA HIS A 241 -0.58 14.60 -15.06
C HIS A 241 0.58 13.67 -15.45
N MET A 242 0.36 12.36 -15.46
CA MET A 242 1.36 11.40 -15.84
C MET A 242 1.60 11.42 -17.35
N THR A 243 2.85 11.60 -17.76
CA THR A 243 3.27 11.64 -19.17
C THR A 243 4.31 10.56 -19.48
N PRO A 244 4.48 10.17 -20.76
CA PRO A 244 5.57 9.28 -21.14
C PRO A 244 6.93 9.82 -20.71
N ASP A 245 7.20 11.12 -20.89
CA ASP A 245 8.48 11.75 -20.55
C ASP A 245 8.77 11.71 -19.05
N LEU A 246 7.73 11.83 -18.21
CA LEU A 246 7.87 11.63 -16.78
C LEU A 246 8.28 10.19 -16.47
N LEU A 247 7.56 9.19 -17.02
CA LEU A 247 7.87 7.77 -16.81
C LEU A 247 9.29 7.42 -17.26
N THR A 248 9.72 7.90 -18.42
CA THR A 248 11.07 7.63 -18.94
C THR A 248 12.15 8.34 -18.13
N SER A 249 11.85 9.50 -17.53
CA SER A 249 12.75 10.17 -16.58
C SER A 249 12.95 9.34 -15.31
N PHE A 250 11.86 8.85 -14.70
CA PHE A 250 11.93 7.95 -13.55
C PHE A 250 12.63 6.63 -13.88
N TYR A 251 12.33 6.06 -15.05
CA TYR A 251 13.01 4.87 -15.55
C TYR A 251 14.51 5.06 -15.63
N SER A 252 14.94 6.20 -16.18
CA SER A 252 16.35 6.52 -16.34
C SER A 252 17.07 6.80 -15.01
N ALA A 253 16.36 7.20 -13.96
CA ALA A 253 16.94 7.46 -12.64
C ALA A 253 17.05 6.21 -11.76
N LEU A 254 16.30 5.16 -12.06
CA LEU A 254 16.32 3.91 -11.32
C LEU A 254 17.25 2.86 -11.96
N THR A 255 17.74 1.94 -11.13
CA THR A 255 18.51 0.78 -11.59
C THR A 255 17.58 -0.41 -11.79
N PRO A 256 17.98 -1.45 -12.55
CA PRO A 256 17.23 -2.70 -12.63
C PRO A 256 16.94 -3.30 -11.26
N GLY A 257 17.88 -3.21 -10.31
CA GLY A 257 17.70 -3.69 -8.93
C GLY A 257 16.57 -2.97 -8.19
N HIS A 258 16.42 -1.64 -8.39
CA HIS A 258 15.27 -0.91 -7.83
C HIS A 258 13.95 -1.42 -8.41
N PHE A 259 13.88 -1.66 -9.72
CA PHE A 259 12.65 -2.15 -10.35
C PHE A 259 12.27 -3.55 -9.90
N VAL A 260 13.24 -4.47 -9.84
CA VAL A 260 13.03 -5.83 -9.33
C VAL A 260 12.51 -5.76 -7.90
N GLY A 261 13.15 -4.97 -7.04
CA GLY A 261 12.72 -4.81 -5.64
C GLY A 261 11.30 -4.25 -5.48
N LEU A 262 10.97 -3.18 -6.21
CA LEU A 262 9.63 -2.60 -6.18
C LEU A 262 8.57 -3.56 -6.76
N ALA A 263 8.93 -4.32 -7.80
CA ALA A 263 8.06 -5.35 -8.36
C ALA A 263 7.84 -6.50 -7.39
N GLU A 264 8.88 -7.01 -6.73
CA GLU A 264 8.76 -8.04 -5.70
C GLU A 264 7.87 -7.59 -4.55
N PHE A 265 8.13 -6.39 -4.02
CA PHE A 265 7.29 -5.75 -3.00
C PHE A 265 5.82 -5.76 -3.44
N PHE A 266 5.52 -5.23 -4.63
CA PHE A 266 4.15 -5.19 -5.13
C PHE A 266 3.53 -6.59 -5.28
N LEU A 267 4.26 -7.54 -5.88
CA LEU A 267 3.76 -8.88 -6.21
C LEU A 267 3.56 -9.79 -4.98
N GLU A 268 4.09 -9.45 -3.82
CA GLU A 268 3.78 -10.19 -2.59
C GLU A 268 2.32 -10.05 -2.15
N ASN A 269 1.75 -8.85 -2.31
CA ASN A 269 0.35 -8.58 -1.99
C ASN A 269 -0.16 -7.40 -2.87
N PRO A 270 -0.49 -7.63 -4.15
CA PRO A 270 -0.83 -6.54 -5.08
C PRO A 270 -1.96 -5.62 -4.60
N TYR A 271 -3.00 -6.17 -3.99
CA TYR A 271 -4.12 -5.39 -3.48
C TYR A 271 -3.81 -4.69 -2.14
N GLY A 272 -3.02 -5.29 -1.26
CA GLY A 272 -2.61 -4.65 -0.01
C GLY A 272 -1.55 -3.57 -0.21
N HIS A 273 -0.58 -3.83 -1.09
CA HIS A 273 0.57 -2.96 -1.34
C HIS A 273 0.33 -1.90 -2.40
N ARG A 274 -0.86 -1.80 -2.99
CA ARG A 274 -1.24 -0.62 -3.78
C ARG A 274 -1.52 0.60 -2.90
N ASN A 275 -1.78 0.39 -1.61
CA ASN A 275 -2.04 1.42 -0.63
C ASN A 275 -0.79 1.69 0.23
N GLY A 276 -0.73 2.87 0.85
CA GLY A 276 0.33 3.22 1.79
C GLY A 276 1.62 3.73 1.13
N TRP A 277 1.58 4.05 -0.16
CA TRP A 277 2.66 4.77 -0.82
C TRP A 277 2.68 6.25 -0.40
N PRO A 278 3.85 6.91 -0.38
CA PRO A 278 3.93 8.35 -0.13
C PRO A 278 3.15 9.16 -1.16
N ASP A 279 2.50 10.24 -0.71
CA ASP A 279 1.63 11.08 -1.55
C ASP A 279 2.29 11.63 -2.81
N ILE A 280 3.56 12.05 -2.70
CA ILE A 280 4.30 12.73 -3.77
C ILE A 280 5.54 11.92 -4.13
N THR A 281 5.73 11.74 -5.43
CA THR A 281 6.95 11.15 -6.00
C THR A 281 7.66 12.18 -6.86
N LEU A 282 8.93 12.47 -6.54
CA LEU A 282 9.75 13.51 -7.16
C LEU A 282 11.03 12.92 -7.77
N ILE A 283 11.53 13.59 -8.81
CA ILE A 283 12.82 13.33 -9.45
C ILE A 283 13.57 14.63 -9.69
N LYS A 284 14.90 14.59 -9.48
CA LYS A 284 15.84 15.65 -9.86
C LYS A 284 17.16 15.01 -10.28
N GLY A 285 17.44 15.00 -11.58
CA GLY A 285 18.57 14.26 -12.14
C GLY A 285 18.40 12.75 -11.95
N LYS A 286 19.33 12.12 -11.22
CA LYS A 286 19.27 10.69 -10.86
C LYS A 286 18.70 10.45 -9.45
N THR A 287 18.33 11.51 -8.73
CA THR A 287 17.78 11.41 -7.39
C THR A 287 16.27 11.32 -7.46
N ILE A 288 15.71 10.31 -6.78
CA ILE A 288 14.28 10.16 -6.56
C ILE A 288 14.00 10.38 -5.08
N LYS A 289 12.95 11.13 -4.80
CA LYS A 289 12.48 11.45 -3.46
C LYS A 289 11.00 11.15 -3.35
N LEU A 290 10.61 10.48 -2.27
CA LEU A 290 9.21 10.25 -1.93
C LEU A 290 8.84 11.10 -0.72
N ILE A 291 7.69 11.76 -0.79
CA ILE A 291 7.23 12.63 0.28
C ILE A 291 5.82 12.23 0.68
N GLU A 292 5.66 11.90 1.96
CA GLU A 292 4.37 11.78 2.61
C GLU A 292 4.02 13.11 3.25
N VAL A 293 2.86 13.66 2.91
CA VAL A 293 2.41 14.96 3.39
C VAL A 293 1.47 14.76 4.57
N LYS A 294 1.77 15.44 5.68
CA LYS A 294 0.90 15.44 6.87
C LYS A 294 0.51 16.85 7.25
N THR A 295 -0.69 16.99 7.78
CA THR A 295 -1.14 18.26 8.37
C THR A 295 -1.23 18.11 9.88
N ASN A 296 -2.44 17.85 10.38
CA ASN A 296 -2.71 17.52 11.78
C ASN A 296 -2.92 16.01 11.98
N ASP A 297 -2.75 15.22 10.93
CA ASP A 297 -2.88 13.76 10.94
C ASP A 297 -1.52 13.08 11.13
N LYS A 298 -1.53 11.75 11.14
CA LYS A 298 -0.38 10.89 11.41
C LYS A 298 -0.27 9.77 10.38
N LEU A 299 0.84 9.03 10.39
CA LEU A 299 0.98 7.85 9.52
C LEU A 299 -0.03 6.78 9.93
N ARG A 300 -0.68 6.20 8.91
CA ARG A 300 -1.60 5.06 9.08
C ARG A 300 -0.84 3.74 9.03
N CYS A 301 -1.45 2.66 9.51
CA CYS A 301 -0.85 1.33 9.48
C CYS A 301 -0.33 0.92 8.08
N ALA A 302 -1.06 1.23 7.00
CA ALA A 302 -0.61 0.91 5.64
C ALA A 302 0.72 1.61 5.28
N GLN A 303 0.94 2.84 5.76
CA GLN A 303 2.16 3.62 5.53
C GLN A 303 3.31 3.12 6.40
N ILE A 304 3.02 2.86 7.69
CA ILE A 304 3.96 2.26 8.65
C ILE A 304 4.50 0.93 8.13
N ARG A 305 3.64 0.13 7.48
CA ARG A 305 4.01 -1.12 6.82
C ARG A 305 4.89 -0.90 5.59
N ALA A 306 4.47 0.01 4.71
CA ALA A 306 5.03 0.14 3.37
C ALA A 306 6.38 0.88 3.37
N PHE A 307 6.52 1.95 4.16
CA PHE A 307 7.68 2.84 4.06
C PHE A 307 9.03 2.15 4.32
N PRO A 308 9.21 1.32 5.36
CA PRO A 308 10.47 0.61 5.58
C PRO A 308 10.88 -0.26 4.38
N ARG A 309 9.89 -0.86 3.72
CA ARG A 309 10.09 -1.76 2.58
C ARG A 309 10.39 -1.00 1.30
N ILE A 310 9.65 0.08 1.03
CA ILE A 310 9.94 0.97 -0.11
C ILE A 310 11.33 1.58 0.04
N ARG A 311 11.73 1.95 1.27
CA ARG A 311 13.03 2.57 1.57
C ARG A 311 14.22 1.67 1.27
N ALA A 312 14.04 0.35 1.29
CA ALA A 312 15.07 -0.59 0.85
C ALA A 312 15.47 -0.41 -0.63
N TYR A 313 14.59 0.20 -1.44
CA TYR A 313 14.81 0.40 -2.87
C TYR A 313 14.85 1.88 -3.28
N ILE A 314 14.14 2.76 -2.56
CA ILE A 314 14.17 4.21 -2.74
C ILE A 314 14.45 4.85 -1.37
N PRO A 315 15.72 5.11 -1.03
CA PRO A 315 16.11 5.43 0.35
C PRO A 315 15.66 6.83 0.82
N ASP A 316 15.41 7.76 -0.10
CA ASP A 316 15.02 9.14 0.19
C ASP A 316 13.50 9.24 0.33
N ILE A 317 12.99 8.83 1.49
CA ILE A 317 11.60 9.02 1.93
C ILE A 317 11.58 10.06 3.04
N LEU A 318 10.68 11.04 2.93
CA LEU A 318 10.48 12.12 3.88
C LEU A 318 9.01 12.17 4.31
N VAL A 319 8.77 12.41 5.60
CA VAL A 319 7.47 12.94 6.05
C VAL A 319 7.56 14.46 6.14
N LEU A 320 6.65 15.16 5.46
CA LEU A 320 6.59 16.61 5.43
C LEU A 320 5.33 17.10 6.13
N GLN A 321 5.50 17.68 7.31
CA GLN A 321 4.41 18.33 8.02
C GLN A 321 4.17 19.73 7.45
N VAL A 322 2.99 19.96 6.88
CA VAL A 322 2.60 21.21 6.24
C VAL A 322 1.60 21.95 7.11
N LYS A 323 1.99 23.14 7.56
CA LYS A 323 1.07 24.11 8.16
C LYS A 323 0.59 25.07 7.07
N ARG A 324 -0.71 24.99 6.73
CA ARG A 324 -1.31 25.88 5.73
C ARG A 324 -1.65 27.22 6.36
N ILE A 325 -1.12 28.29 5.78
CA ILE A 325 -1.48 29.67 6.12
C ILE A 325 -2.49 30.22 5.10
N PRO A 326 -3.43 31.08 5.52
CA PRO A 326 -4.42 31.70 4.63
C PRO A 326 -3.81 32.43 3.43
#